data_AF-A0A3P1W9E2-F1
#
_entry.id   AF-A0A3P1W9E2-F1
#
_cell.length_a   1.000
_cell.length_b   1.000
_cell.length_c   1.000
_cell.angle_alpha   90.00
_cell.angle_beta   90.00
_cell.angle_gamma   90.00
#
_symmetry.space_group_name_H-M   'P 1'
#
loop_
_entity.id
_entity.type
_entity.pdbx_description
1 polymer ?
#
loop_
_entity_poly.entity_id
_entity_poly.type
_entity_poly.pdbx_seq_one_letter_code
_entity_poly.pdbx_strand_id
1 'polypeptide(L)'
;MSESNDGNDENQMIFLPFAIFDDRPDGVDLNNPLNLIIRQVKDAHAILISTNKKIANESDPFGFKKEISDVSLELMNWWASLLTAKHGEVILENEKAREREKAVIWCSFMAGLRAMRLLELTCRTGEIWKEGESALVKSIRKNNASLGASAKLANDPKQEDKKRVMECWILWNADPSRYASKAAFARDMLEKFTTLKSQHVIERWCREWEKSLKN
;
A
#
# COMPACT_ATOMS: atom_id res chain seq x y z
N MET A 1 42.59 29.24 -29.51
CA MET A 1 43.53 28.68 -28.53
C MET A 1 42.69 28.28 -27.33
N SER A 2 42.52 27.02 -26.94
CA SER A 2 43.09 25.74 -27.40
C SER A 2 42.37 24.66 -26.56
N GLU A 3 41.95 23.58 -27.24
CA GLU A 3 42.05 22.17 -26.80
C GLU A 3 41.33 21.74 -25.50
N SER A 4 40.20 21.02 -25.57
CA SER A 4 40.08 19.54 -25.70
C SER A 4 40.62 18.76 -24.50
N ASN A 5 39.74 18.05 -23.78
CA ASN A 5 39.91 16.60 -23.62
C ASN A 5 38.63 15.91 -23.13
N ASP A 6 38.28 14.82 -23.82
CA ASP A 6 37.28 13.83 -23.48
C ASP A 6 37.72 13.01 -22.25
N GLY A 7 36.75 12.59 -21.44
CA GLY A 7 36.95 11.74 -20.26
C GLY A 7 35.73 10.86 -20.01
N ASN A 8 35.77 9.69 -20.65
CA ASN A 8 34.89 8.53 -20.57
C ASN A 8 34.62 8.07 -19.11
N ASP A 9 33.45 8.38 -18.55
CA ASP A 9 32.98 7.80 -17.29
C ASP A 9 32.33 6.44 -17.54
N GLU A 10 33.18 5.42 -17.51
CA GLU A 10 32.80 4.02 -17.55
C GLU A 10 31.97 3.64 -16.32
N ASN A 11 30.86 3.00 -16.65
CA ASN A 11 29.92 2.30 -15.80
C ASN A 11 30.66 1.28 -14.89
N GLN A 12 31.01 1.67 -13.67
CA GLN A 12 31.59 0.74 -12.66
C GLN A 12 30.51 -0.25 -12.20
N MET A 13 30.43 -1.39 -12.87
CA MET A 13 29.78 -2.58 -12.31
C MET A 13 30.56 -3.02 -11.07
N ILE A 14 29.89 -2.94 -9.92
CA ILE A 14 30.35 -3.52 -8.66
C ILE A 14 30.36 -5.05 -8.82
N PHE A 15 31.54 -5.63 -9.01
CA PHE A 15 31.76 -7.07 -8.90
C PHE A 15 31.71 -7.45 -7.41
N LEU A 16 30.63 -8.09 -6.97
CA LEU A 16 30.60 -8.75 -5.67
C LEU A 16 31.44 -10.03 -5.74
N PRO A 17 32.36 -10.27 -4.79
CA PRO A 17 33.13 -11.51 -4.76
C PRO A 17 32.24 -12.64 -4.28
N PHE A 18 31.83 -13.52 -5.21
CA PHE A 18 31.21 -14.80 -4.89
C PHE A 18 32.30 -15.79 -4.47
N ALA A 19 32.71 -15.73 -3.20
CA ALA A 19 33.55 -16.75 -2.57
C ALA A 19 32.70 -17.48 -1.52
N ILE A 20 32.04 -18.57 -1.91
CA ILE A 20 31.35 -19.48 -0.98
C ILE A 20 31.58 -20.94 -1.43
N PHE A 21 32.31 -21.65 -0.56
CA PHE A 21 32.46 -23.11 -0.38
C PHE A 21 32.87 -23.96 -1.59
N ASP A 22 34.17 -24.28 -1.61
CA ASP A 22 34.80 -25.24 -2.50
C ASP A 22 34.99 -26.60 -1.77
N ASP A 23 33.89 -27.28 -1.46
CA ASP A 23 33.91 -28.74 -1.20
C ASP A 23 33.59 -29.44 -2.51
N ARG A 24 34.56 -29.46 -3.43
CA ARG A 24 34.48 -30.18 -4.70
C ARG A 24 34.73 -31.67 -4.44
N PRO A 25 33.78 -32.57 -4.71
CA PRO A 25 34.12 -33.97 -4.90
C PRO A 25 34.92 -34.09 -6.21
N ASP A 26 36.18 -34.49 -6.11
CA ASP A 26 37.06 -34.70 -7.27
C ASP A 26 36.41 -35.69 -8.26
N GLY A 27 36.20 -35.25 -9.51
CA GLY A 27 35.79 -36.13 -10.61
C GLY A 27 34.44 -35.85 -11.28
N VAL A 28 33.73 -34.78 -10.94
CA VAL A 28 32.46 -34.43 -11.64
C VAL A 28 32.76 -33.74 -12.97
N ASP A 29 32.45 -34.41 -14.09
CA ASP A 29 32.56 -33.82 -15.43
C ASP A 29 31.53 -32.69 -15.61
N LEU A 30 32.02 -31.45 -15.65
CA LEU A 30 31.22 -30.23 -15.81
C LEU A 30 30.72 -30.05 -17.26
N ASN A 31 31.23 -30.81 -18.22
CA ASN A 31 30.71 -30.80 -19.58
C ASN A 31 29.46 -31.68 -19.72
N ASN A 32 29.11 -32.46 -18.68
CA ASN A 32 27.86 -33.19 -18.66
C ASN A 32 26.70 -32.22 -18.35
N PRO A 33 25.76 -32.01 -19.29
CA PRO A 33 24.65 -31.09 -19.11
C PRO A 33 23.75 -31.45 -17.91
N LEU A 34 23.71 -32.71 -17.48
CA LEU A 34 22.97 -33.13 -16.28
C LEU A 34 23.59 -32.56 -14.99
N ASN A 35 24.92 -32.50 -14.90
CA ASN A 35 25.59 -31.93 -13.72
C ASN A 35 25.34 -30.43 -13.59
N LEU A 36 25.25 -29.73 -14.73
CA LEU A 36 24.89 -28.31 -14.77
C LEU A 36 23.45 -28.08 -14.29
N ILE A 37 22.50 -28.91 -14.75
CA ILE A 37 21.10 -28.85 -14.32
C ILE A 37 20.96 -29.16 -12.82
N ILE A 38 21.62 -30.22 -12.32
CA ILE A 38 21.61 -30.58 -10.90
C ILE A 38 22.15 -29.42 -10.06
N ARG A 39 23.22 -28.76 -10.50
CA ARG A 39 23.78 -27.59 -9.81
C ARG A 39 22.80 -26.42 -9.81
N GLN A 40 22.21 -26.07 -10.95
CA GLN A 40 21.22 -24.99 -11.04
C GLN A 40 20.00 -25.22 -10.14
N VAL A 41 19.53 -26.47 -10.05
CA VAL A 41 18.43 -26.84 -9.15
C VAL A 41 18.84 -26.70 -7.68
N LYS A 42 20.05 -27.11 -7.31
CA LYS A 42 20.57 -26.94 -5.94
C LYS A 42 20.71 -25.46 -5.55
N ASP A 43 21.21 -24.64 -6.46
CA ASP A 43 21.37 -23.19 -6.23
C ASP A 43 20.01 -22.50 -6.09
N ALA A 44 19.04 -22.83 -6.96
CA ALA A 44 17.67 -22.34 -6.85
C ALA A 44 17.00 -22.76 -5.54
N HIS A 45 17.20 -24.01 -5.11
CA HIS A 45 16.68 -24.52 -3.84
C HIS A 45 17.29 -23.78 -2.63
N ALA A 46 18.59 -23.50 -2.64
CA ALA A 46 19.26 -22.75 -1.57
C ALA A 46 18.74 -21.31 -1.46
N ILE A 47 18.54 -20.63 -2.59
CA ILE A 47 17.95 -19.28 -2.64
C ILE A 47 16.53 -19.30 -2.05
N LEU A 48 15.72 -20.29 -2.43
CA LEU A 48 14.35 -20.43 -1.94
C LEU A 48 14.30 -20.67 -0.41
N ILE A 49 15.12 -21.58 0.12
CA ILE A 49 15.23 -21.83 1.57
C ILE A 49 15.60 -20.55 2.30
N SER A 50 16.59 -19.79 1.79
CA SER A 50 17.02 -18.55 2.43
C SER A 50 15.91 -17.49 2.45
N THR A 51 15.09 -17.45 1.39
CA THR A 51 13.98 -16.51 1.24
C THR A 51 12.84 -16.87 2.19
N ASN A 52 12.47 -18.15 2.28
CA ASN A 52 11.47 -18.63 3.23
C ASN A 52 11.87 -18.37 4.68
N LYS A 53 13.16 -18.55 5.02
CA LYS A 53 13.68 -18.24 6.35
C LYS A 53 13.59 -16.75 6.69
N LYS A 54 13.76 -15.86 5.71
CA LYS A 54 13.54 -14.41 5.90
C LYS A 54 12.06 -14.10 6.12
N ILE A 55 11.18 -14.66 5.28
CA ILE A 55 9.72 -14.45 5.35
C ILE A 55 9.17 -14.93 6.71
N ALA A 56 9.66 -16.06 7.23
CA ALA A 56 9.25 -16.61 8.52
C ALA A 56 9.67 -15.75 9.74
N ASN A 57 10.70 -14.92 9.61
CA ASN A 57 11.21 -14.08 10.71
C ASN A 57 10.54 -12.69 10.78
N GLU A 58 9.78 -12.28 9.76
CA GLU A 58 9.01 -11.03 9.77
C GLU A 58 7.63 -11.24 10.38
N SER A 59 7.25 -10.39 11.34
CA SER A 59 5.97 -10.48 12.07
C SER A 59 4.77 -10.74 11.14
N ASP A 60 4.13 -11.90 11.33
CA ASP A 60 2.94 -12.32 10.59
C ASP A 60 1.71 -12.33 11.51
N PRO A 61 0.94 -11.24 11.57
CA PRO A 61 -0.21 -11.17 12.46
C PRO A 61 -1.37 -12.10 12.06
N PHE A 62 -1.32 -12.73 10.87
CA PHE A 62 -2.44 -13.51 10.34
C PHE A 62 -2.12 -14.98 10.03
N GLY A 63 -0.87 -15.42 10.18
CA GLY A 63 -0.46 -16.82 10.04
C GLY A 63 -0.37 -17.35 8.60
N PHE A 64 -0.66 -16.52 7.59
CA PHE A 64 -0.65 -16.91 6.18
C PHE A 64 0.76 -17.21 5.64
N LYS A 65 1.81 -16.64 6.23
CA LYS A 65 3.20 -16.87 5.77
C LYS A 65 3.64 -18.30 6.01
N LYS A 66 3.20 -18.92 7.10
CA LYS A 66 3.51 -20.32 7.42
C LYS A 66 2.85 -21.27 6.40
N GLU A 67 1.59 -21.02 6.09
CA GLU A 67 0.82 -21.84 5.16
C GLU A 67 1.37 -21.76 3.72
N ILE A 68 1.77 -20.58 3.27
CA ILE A 68 2.41 -20.40 1.94
C ILE A 68 3.79 -21.08 1.89
N SER A 69 4.57 -21.01 2.97
CA SER A 69 5.87 -21.69 3.09
C SER A 69 5.71 -23.21 3.01
N ASP A 70 4.73 -23.76 3.72
CA ASP A 70 4.49 -25.20 3.78
C ASP A 70 4.03 -25.75 2.41
N VAL A 71 3.08 -25.07 1.75
CA VAL A 71 2.62 -25.45 0.39
C VAL A 71 3.76 -25.37 -0.63
N SER A 72 4.59 -24.33 -0.55
CA SER A 72 5.74 -24.19 -1.45
C SER A 72 6.78 -25.30 -1.25
N LEU A 73 7.01 -25.71 0.00
CA LEU A 73 7.94 -26.79 0.34
C LEU A 73 7.40 -28.16 -0.12
N GLU A 74 6.11 -28.43 0.06
CA GLU A 74 5.46 -29.65 -0.42
C GLU A 74 5.54 -29.77 -1.95
N LEU A 75 5.27 -28.68 -2.68
CA LEU A 75 5.33 -28.67 -4.14
C LEU A 75 6.74 -28.97 -4.67
N MET A 76 7.76 -28.43 -3.99
CA MET A 76 9.18 -28.66 -4.33
C MET A 76 9.62 -30.09 -4.01
N ASN A 77 9.19 -30.65 -2.87
CA ASN A 77 9.48 -32.03 -2.51
C ASN A 77 8.81 -33.04 -3.47
N TRP A 78 7.58 -32.76 -3.89
CA TRP A 78 6.88 -33.54 -4.90
C TRP A 78 7.63 -33.51 -6.25
N TRP A 79 8.10 -32.33 -6.65
CA TRP A 79 8.89 -32.15 -7.86
C TRP A 79 10.24 -32.87 -7.83
N ALA A 80 10.97 -32.79 -6.71
CA ALA A 80 12.22 -33.52 -6.52
C ALA A 80 12.00 -35.03 -6.62
N SER A 81 10.93 -35.54 -6.00
CA SER A 81 10.55 -36.96 -6.07
C SER A 81 10.21 -37.40 -7.50
N LEU A 82 9.49 -36.57 -8.26
CA LEU A 82 9.14 -36.85 -9.66
C LEU A 82 10.36 -36.93 -10.57
N LEU A 83 11.33 -36.02 -10.39
CA LEU A 83 12.60 -36.05 -11.12
C LEU A 83 13.40 -37.29 -10.76
N THR A 84 13.48 -37.64 -9.48
CA THR A 84 14.28 -38.78 -9.01
C THR A 84 13.68 -40.13 -9.43
N ALA A 85 12.36 -40.27 -9.37
CA ALA A 85 11.65 -41.49 -9.78
C ALA A 85 11.77 -41.77 -11.28
N LYS A 86 11.81 -40.74 -12.14
CA LYS A 86 11.92 -40.90 -13.59
C LYS A 86 13.35 -41.15 -14.10
N HIS A 87 14.37 -40.77 -13.35
CA HIS A 87 15.77 -41.03 -13.73
C HIS A 87 16.26 -42.44 -13.35
N GLY A 88 15.51 -43.20 -12.54
CA GLY A 88 15.85 -44.57 -12.15
C GLY A 88 15.44 -45.65 -13.16
N GLU A 89 14.63 -45.30 -14.16
CA GLU A 89 14.15 -46.21 -15.21
C GLU A 89 14.59 -45.65 -16.56
N VAL A 90 15.08 -46.52 -17.45
CA VAL A 90 15.48 -46.25 -18.85
C VAL A 90 17.01 -46.08 -19.07
N ILE A 91 17.66 -47.24 -19.23
CA ILE A 91 18.80 -47.39 -20.14
C ILE A 91 18.28 -48.16 -21.37
N LEU A 92 18.56 -47.62 -22.57
CA LEU A 92 18.38 -48.18 -23.93
C LEU A 92 16.96 -48.18 -24.54
N GLU A 93 16.54 -47.05 -25.12
CA GLU A 93 16.34 -46.85 -26.57
C GLU A 93 15.64 -45.49 -26.87
N ASN A 94 16.03 -44.88 -27.99
CA ASN A 94 15.38 -43.77 -28.73
C ASN A 94 15.66 -42.32 -28.32
N GLU A 95 16.23 -41.55 -29.28
CA GLU A 95 16.29 -40.08 -29.29
C GLU A 95 14.92 -39.41 -29.08
N LYS A 96 13.82 -40.07 -29.50
CA LYS A 96 12.45 -39.59 -29.23
C LYS A 96 12.13 -39.54 -27.73
N ALA A 97 12.72 -40.41 -26.91
CA ALA A 97 12.58 -40.35 -25.45
C ALA A 97 13.31 -39.10 -24.91
N ARG A 98 14.51 -38.81 -25.42
CA ARG A 98 15.31 -37.63 -25.05
C ARG A 98 14.60 -36.31 -25.40
N GLU A 99 13.93 -36.23 -26.54
CA GLU A 99 13.14 -35.03 -26.89
C GLU A 99 11.89 -34.87 -26.02
N ARG A 100 11.24 -35.97 -25.62
CA ARG A 100 10.13 -35.92 -24.66
C ARG A 100 10.60 -35.49 -23.27
N GLU A 101 11.78 -35.92 -22.83
CA GLU A 101 12.39 -35.48 -21.58
C GLU A 101 12.69 -33.98 -21.60
N LYS A 102 13.30 -33.46 -22.68
CA LYS A 102 13.52 -32.01 -22.83
C LYS A 102 12.21 -31.23 -22.78
N ALA A 103 11.16 -31.72 -23.44
CA ALA A 103 9.84 -31.08 -23.41
C ALA A 103 9.22 -31.09 -22.00
N VAL A 104 9.35 -32.20 -21.26
CA VAL A 104 8.87 -32.28 -19.88
C VAL A 104 9.64 -31.31 -18.98
N ILE A 105 10.97 -31.28 -19.05
CA ILE A 105 11.82 -30.35 -18.27
C ILE A 105 11.46 -28.90 -18.59
N TRP A 106 11.26 -28.56 -19.86
CA TRP A 106 10.90 -27.20 -20.28
C TRP A 106 9.50 -26.79 -19.79
N CYS A 107 8.50 -27.65 -19.95
CA CYS A 107 7.14 -27.40 -19.43
C CYS A 107 7.13 -27.21 -17.91
N SER A 108 7.90 -28.04 -17.21
CA SER A 108 8.17 -27.97 -15.79
C SER A 108 8.75 -26.59 -15.41
N PHE A 109 9.85 -26.19 -16.04
CA PHE A 109 10.50 -24.90 -15.78
C PHE A 109 9.53 -23.72 -15.99
N MET A 110 8.75 -23.76 -17.07
CA MET A 110 7.75 -22.72 -17.37
C MET A 110 6.60 -22.67 -16.37
N ALA A 111 6.18 -23.82 -15.82
CA ALA A 111 5.20 -23.85 -14.74
C ALA A 111 5.75 -23.19 -13.47
N GLY A 112 7.02 -23.44 -13.13
CA GLY A 112 7.71 -22.78 -12.01
C GLY A 112 7.79 -21.26 -12.17
N LEU A 113 8.17 -20.77 -13.35
CA LEU A 113 8.20 -19.33 -13.65
C LEU A 113 6.80 -18.68 -13.54
N ARG A 114 5.75 -19.36 -14.00
CA ARG A 114 4.37 -18.88 -13.86
C ARG A 114 3.94 -18.81 -12.40
N ALA A 115 4.24 -19.83 -11.61
CA ALA A 115 3.93 -19.84 -10.18
C ALA A 115 4.63 -18.71 -9.42
N MET A 116 5.93 -18.48 -9.69
CA MET A 116 6.68 -17.36 -9.12
C MET A 116 6.06 -16.00 -9.47
N ARG A 117 5.66 -15.80 -10.74
CA ARG A 117 5.04 -14.54 -11.17
C ARG A 117 3.67 -14.31 -10.53
N LEU A 118 2.88 -15.37 -10.32
CA LEU A 118 1.60 -15.27 -9.61
C LEU A 118 1.81 -14.89 -8.14
N LEU A 119 2.83 -15.46 -7.48
CA LEU A 119 3.18 -15.12 -6.10
C LEU A 119 3.63 -13.65 -5.97
N GLU A 120 4.42 -13.15 -6.91
CA GLU A 120 4.82 -11.74 -6.93
C GLU A 120 3.60 -10.81 -7.04
N LEU A 121 2.64 -11.15 -7.90
CA LEU A 121 1.42 -10.37 -8.08
C LEU A 121 0.56 -10.39 -6.82
N THR A 122 0.39 -11.54 -6.15
CA THR A 122 -0.41 -11.61 -4.92
C THR A 122 0.25 -10.83 -3.78
N CYS A 123 1.58 -10.92 -3.64
CA CYS A 123 2.33 -10.09 -2.70
C CYS A 123 2.15 -8.58 -2.95
N ARG A 124 2.28 -8.13 -4.21
CA ARG A 124 2.05 -6.72 -4.57
C ARG A 124 0.62 -6.27 -4.32
N THR A 125 -0.37 -7.11 -4.59
CA THR A 125 -1.77 -6.76 -4.30
C THR A 125 -2.02 -6.57 -2.81
N GLY A 126 -1.37 -7.36 -1.95
CA GLY A 126 -1.50 -7.26 -0.49
C GLY A 126 -1.10 -5.89 0.09
N GLU A 127 -0.15 -5.20 -0.54
CA GLU A 127 0.26 -3.84 -0.14
C GLU A 127 -0.78 -2.79 -0.53
N ILE A 128 -1.37 -2.92 -1.72
CA ILE A 128 -2.42 -2.02 -2.23
C ILE A 128 -3.66 -2.05 -1.32
N TRP A 129 -4.02 -3.23 -0.79
CA TRP A 129 -5.17 -3.37 0.11
C TRP A 129 -4.98 -2.65 1.46
N LYS A 130 -3.76 -2.61 2.00
CA LYS A 130 -3.46 -1.92 3.28
C LYS A 130 -3.58 -0.39 3.15
N GLU A 131 -3.18 0.17 2.02
CA GLU A 131 -3.30 1.61 1.78
C GLU A 131 -4.76 2.04 1.59
N GLY A 132 -5.54 1.24 0.86
CA GLY A 132 -6.98 1.48 0.66
C GLY A 132 -7.78 1.47 1.96
N GLU A 133 -7.51 0.51 2.85
CA GLU A 133 -8.19 0.41 4.15
C GLU A 133 -7.88 1.61 5.06
N SER A 134 -6.62 2.04 5.11
CA SER A 134 -6.21 3.22 5.89
C SER A 134 -6.90 4.51 5.42
N ALA A 135 -7.01 4.70 4.10
CA ALA A 135 -7.70 5.86 3.54
C ALA A 135 -9.20 5.86 3.84
N LEU A 136 -9.85 4.70 3.73
CA LEU A 136 -11.28 4.53 4.04
C LEU A 136 -11.58 4.77 5.52
N VAL A 137 -10.78 4.20 6.43
CA VAL A 137 -10.96 4.42 7.88
C VAL A 137 -10.78 5.90 8.25
N LYS A 138 -9.81 6.59 7.62
CA LYS A 138 -9.61 8.04 7.81
C LYS A 138 -10.83 8.85 7.33
N SER A 139 -11.42 8.50 6.18
CA SER A 139 -12.60 9.21 5.66
C SER A 139 -13.84 8.98 6.53
N ILE A 140 -14.05 7.75 7.02
CA ILE A 140 -15.14 7.42 7.95
C ILE A 140 -15.00 8.22 9.25
N ARG A 141 -13.81 8.28 9.85
CA ARG A 141 -13.56 9.07 11.07
C ARG A 141 -13.83 10.56 10.85
N LYS A 142 -13.41 11.12 9.72
CA LYS A 142 -13.67 12.52 9.36
C LYS A 142 -15.17 12.79 9.24
N ASN A 143 -15.92 11.91 8.57
CA ASN A 143 -17.36 12.04 8.41
C ASN A 143 -18.08 11.95 9.76
N ASN A 144 -17.75 10.98 10.60
CA ASN A 144 -18.35 10.83 11.93
C ASN A 144 -18.07 12.04 12.83
N ALA A 145 -16.85 12.59 12.77
CA ALA A 145 -16.51 13.82 13.50
C ALA A 145 -17.34 15.02 13.01
N SER A 146 -17.52 15.16 11.69
CA SER A 146 -18.35 16.22 11.12
C SER A 146 -19.82 16.08 11.52
N LEU A 147 -20.39 14.87 11.44
CA LEU A 147 -21.77 14.61 11.84
C LEU A 147 -21.99 14.87 13.33
N GLY A 148 -21.06 14.43 14.18
CA GLY A 148 -21.10 14.70 15.62
C GLY A 148 -21.03 16.19 15.95
N ALA A 149 -20.22 16.97 15.22
CA ALA A 149 -20.16 18.42 15.38
C ALA A 149 -21.47 19.09 14.95
N SER A 150 -22.06 18.69 13.81
CA SER A 150 -23.34 19.20 13.35
C SER A 150 -24.49 18.88 14.31
N ALA A 151 -24.54 17.67 14.86
CA ALA A 151 -25.55 17.27 15.84
C ALA A 151 -25.45 18.09 17.14
N LYS A 152 -24.22 18.35 17.62
CA LYS A 152 -24.00 19.22 18.79
C LYS A 152 -24.44 20.65 18.53
N LEU A 153 -24.15 21.19 17.34
CA LEU A 153 -24.57 22.54 16.95
C LEU A 153 -26.07 22.65 16.79
N ALA A 154 -26.74 21.61 16.27
CA ALA A 154 -28.20 21.59 16.12
C ALA A 154 -28.94 21.68 17.48
N ASN A 155 -28.35 21.13 18.54
CA ASN A 155 -28.93 21.16 19.89
C ASN A 155 -28.49 22.37 20.72
N ASP A 156 -27.65 23.26 20.20
CA ASP A 156 -27.23 24.46 20.94
C ASP A 156 -28.33 25.54 20.83
N PRO A 157 -28.97 25.95 21.94
CA PRO A 157 -30.00 27.00 21.91
C PRO A 157 -29.49 28.32 21.31
N LYS A 158 -28.18 28.58 21.37
CA LYS A 158 -27.58 29.77 20.75
C LYS A 158 -27.73 29.81 19.24
N GLN A 159 -27.84 28.67 18.56
CA GLN A 159 -28.03 28.64 17.11
C GLN A 159 -29.45 29.07 16.73
N GLU A 160 -30.45 28.73 17.55
CA GLU A 160 -31.82 29.20 17.36
C GLU A 160 -31.89 30.72 17.53
N ASP A 161 -31.28 31.25 18.59
CA ASP A 161 -31.25 32.70 18.81
C ASP A 161 -30.43 33.43 17.74
N LYS A 162 -29.33 32.84 17.24
CA LYS A 162 -28.59 33.39 16.10
C LYS A 162 -29.46 33.52 14.85
N LYS A 163 -30.33 32.55 14.57
CA LYS A 163 -31.28 32.62 13.43
C LYS A 163 -32.28 33.76 13.61
N ARG A 164 -32.88 33.89 14.80
CA ARG A 164 -33.83 34.97 15.11
C ARG A 164 -33.17 36.36 15.04
N VAL A 165 -31.94 36.49 15.53
CA VAL A 165 -31.16 37.72 15.39
C VAL A 165 -30.88 38.05 13.92
N MET A 166 -30.63 37.04 13.08
CA MET A 166 -30.45 37.24 11.64
C MET A 166 -31.73 37.77 10.96
N GLU A 167 -32.90 37.26 11.34
CA GLU A 167 -34.19 37.77 10.85
C GLU A 167 -34.39 39.25 11.27
N CYS A 168 -34.13 39.58 12.53
CA CYS A 168 -34.17 40.97 13.01
C CYS A 168 -33.16 41.86 12.27
N TRP A 169 -31.98 41.32 11.96
CA TRP A 169 -30.95 42.05 11.21
C TRP A 169 -31.37 42.31 9.76
N ILE A 170 -32.00 41.34 9.08
CA ILE A 170 -32.54 41.54 7.72
C ILE A 170 -33.60 42.64 7.71
N LEU A 171 -34.51 42.63 8.69
CA LEU A 171 -35.53 43.67 8.83
C LEU A 171 -34.92 45.05 9.09
N TRP A 172 -33.89 45.13 9.94
CA TRP A 172 -33.16 46.36 10.16
C TRP A 172 -32.38 46.82 8.92
N ASN A 173 -31.78 45.90 8.17
CA ASN A 173 -31.07 46.26 6.94
C ASN A 173 -32.02 46.78 5.85
N ALA A 174 -33.27 46.32 5.84
CA ALA A 174 -34.34 46.85 4.99
C ALA A 174 -34.83 48.24 5.46
N ASP A 175 -34.84 48.48 6.77
CA ASP A 175 -35.25 49.75 7.40
C ASP A 175 -34.20 50.23 8.42
N PRO A 176 -33.12 50.91 7.96
CA PRO A 176 -32.01 51.32 8.81
C PRO A 176 -32.40 52.32 9.91
N SER A 177 -33.58 52.96 9.81
CA SER A 177 -34.05 53.97 10.76
C SER A 177 -34.32 53.39 12.16
N ARG A 178 -34.54 52.07 12.26
CA ARG A 178 -34.86 51.37 13.52
C ARG A 178 -33.74 51.41 14.55
N TYR A 179 -32.49 51.34 14.09
CA TYR A 179 -31.33 51.37 14.97
C TYR A 179 -30.24 52.26 14.39
N ALA A 180 -29.75 53.21 15.21
CA ALA A 180 -28.73 54.17 14.80
C ALA A 180 -27.35 53.53 14.52
N SER A 181 -27.06 52.37 15.10
CA SER A 181 -25.78 51.68 14.90
C SER A 181 -25.87 50.18 15.22
N LYS A 182 -24.89 49.41 14.75
CA LYS A 182 -24.73 47.97 15.09
C LYS A 182 -24.64 47.74 16.59
N ALA A 183 -24.01 48.66 17.33
CA ALA A 183 -23.91 48.59 18.78
C ALA A 183 -25.26 48.83 19.48
N ALA A 184 -26.12 49.71 18.92
CA ALA A 184 -27.48 49.88 19.42
C ALA A 184 -28.34 48.64 19.15
N PHE A 185 -28.27 48.09 17.93
CA PHE A 185 -28.92 46.83 17.57
C PHE A 185 -28.46 45.67 18.48
N ALA A 186 -27.15 45.52 18.69
CA ALA A 186 -26.60 44.43 19.48
C ALA A 186 -27.01 44.50 20.97
N ARG A 187 -27.16 45.70 21.53
CA ARG A 187 -27.68 45.88 22.90
C ARG A 187 -29.16 45.46 23.00
N ASP A 188 -30.00 45.91 22.07
CA ASP A 188 -31.42 45.53 22.05
C ASP A 188 -31.62 44.01 21.83
N MET A 189 -30.81 43.39 20.97
CA MET A 189 -30.84 41.93 20.79
C MET A 189 -30.37 41.19 22.05
N LEU A 190 -29.40 41.72 22.79
CA LEU A 190 -28.92 41.11 24.03
C LEU A 190 -29.97 41.18 25.15
N GLU A 191 -30.79 42.23 25.17
CA GLU A 191 -31.95 42.33 26.07
C GLU A 191 -33.06 41.32 25.69
N LYS A 192 -33.29 41.09 24.38
CA LYS A 192 -34.31 40.13 23.90
C LYS A 192 -33.91 38.66 24.06
N PHE A 193 -32.62 38.33 23.89
CA PHE A 193 -32.11 36.96 23.87
C PHE A 193 -31.13 36.71 25.02
N THR A 194 -31.64 36.23 26.15
CA THR A 194 -30.87 36.03 27.40
C THR A 194 -29.79 34.95 27.32
N THR A 195 -29.84 34.08 26.32
CA THR A 195 -28.83 33.05 26.04
C THR A 195 -27.52 33.67 25.50
N LEU A 196 -27.60 34.86 24.89
CA LEU A 196 -26.49 35.58 24.32
C LEU A 196 -25.82 36.43 25.39
N LYS A 197 -24.57 36.08 25.73
CA LYS A 197 -23.85 36.72 26.85
C LYS A 197 -22.99 37.92 26.44
N SER A 198 -22.85 38.20 25.14
CA SER A 198 -21.86 39.18 24.68
C SER A 198 -22.35 39.96 23.47
N GLN A 199 -22.41 41.28 23.63
CA GLN A 199 -22.70 42.24 22.56
C GLN A 199 -21.71 42.10 21.39
N HIS A 200 -20.43 41.89 21.70
CA HIS A 200 -19.37 41.73 20.70
C HIS A 200 -19.62 40.57 19.75
N VAL A 201 -20.23 39.47 20.22
CA VAL A 201 -20.57 38.31 19.38
C VAL A 201 -21.61 38.69 18.33
N ILE A 202 -22.63 39.46 18.71
CA ILE A 202 -23.69 39.91 17.81
C ILE A 202 -23.15 40.91 16.78
N GLU A 203 -22.31 41.86 17.21
CA GLU A 203 -21.65 42.80 16.28
C GLU A 203 -20.76 42.09 15.25
N ARG A 204 -20.05 41.04 15.68
CA ARG A 204 -19.25 40.20 14.79
C ARG A 204 -20.13 39.50 13.75
N TRP A 205 -21.26 38.91 14.14
CA TRP A 205 -22.20 38.31 13.19
C TRP A 205 -22.72 39.33 12.17
N CYS A 206 -23.06 40.53 12.60
CA CYS A 206 -23.48 41.60 11.69
C CYS A 206 -22.41 41.90 10.63
N ARG A 207 -21.13 41.95 11.01
CA ARG A 207 -20.01 42.15 10.06
C ARG A 207 -19.85 40.97 9.09
N GLU A 208 -20.00 39.75 9.59
CA GLU A 208 -19.92 38.53 8.77
C GLU A 208 -21.06 38.49 7.73
N TRP A 209 -22.29 38.84 8.13
CA TRP A 209 -23.44 38.88 7.23
C TRP A 209 -23.33 39.98 6.17
N GLU A 210 -22.88 41.18 6.53
CA GLU A 210 -22.58 42.23 5.55
C GLU A 210 -21.55 41.79 4.52
N LYS A 211 -20.51 41.06 4.95
CA LYS A 211 -19.51 40.52 4.04
C LYS A 211 -20.12 39.50 3.08
N SER A 212 -21.02 38.64 3.57
CA SER A 212 -21.71 37.66 2.71
C SER A 212 -22.70 38.28 1.72
N LEU A 213 -23.25 39.47 2.01
CA LEU A 213 -24.13 40.17 1.06
C LEU A 213 -23.37 40.94 -0.03
N LYS A 214 -22.11 41.29 0.21
CA LYS A 214 -21.27 42.04 -0.73
C LYS A 214 -20.55 41.17 -1.75
N ASN A 215 -20.48 39.86 -1.49
CA ASN A 215 -19.95 38.86 -2.42
C ASN A 215 -21.06 38.30 -3.29
#